data_AF-A0A2R4KQY8-F1
#
_entry.id   AF-A0A2R4KQY8-F1
#
_cell.length_a   1.000
_cell.length_b   1.000
_cell.length_c   1.000
_cell.angle_alpha   90.00
_cell.angle_beta   90.00
_cell.angle_gamma   90.00
#
_symmetry.space_group_name_H-M   'P 1'
#
loop_
_entity.id
_entity.type
_entity.pdbx_description
1 polymer ?
#
loop_
_entity_poly.entity_id
_entity_poly.type
_entity_poly.pdbx_seq_one_letter_code
_entity_poly.pdbx_strand_id
1 'polypeptide(L)'
;MTHSQSASSSFDPYAWKNFYFEIDREEATRLLCEDPDSTLGTFLIRDSTSPGSYALSVREELSGDLQVRHYLIEPTYDEDAGRTGVKIADQHFVDIPALLNHFKMRILANVSLVKPLRKPAIEKMMAMYSFEGEQTTDLPFEKNEILEIVDKPQEGWWQARNALGFTGLVPANYLTHMDDVVVDRNSSPETSSVSSENNNRFSNISATSEGNESIPCSSPRSSQVPQWARVVLDRRPNVYDTEALRLKVNFTVIKIHPSGLCEGILNGKKGTFPFTYVEFTNENDNCNTPLAF
;
A
#
# COMPACT_ATOMS: atom_id res chain seq x y z
N MET A 1 -26.06 -44.23 -6.59
CA MET A 1 -24.91 -43.68 -7.33
C MET A 1 -24.90 -42.18 -7.11
N THR A 2 -24.07 -41.71 -6.18
CA THR A 2 -23.90 -40.28 -5.91
C THR A 2 -22.90 -39.71 -6.91
N HIS A 3 -23.35 -38.86 -7.82
CA HIS A 3 -22.44 -38.12 -8.70
C HIS A 3 -21.60 -37.15 -7.86
N SER A 4 -20.31 -37.41 -7.77
CA SER A 4 -19.32 -36.47 -7.25
C SER A 4 -19.38 -35.21 -8.11
N GLN A 5 -19.76 -34.07 -7.52
CA GLN A 5 -19.66 -32.80 -8.21
C GLN A 5 -18.19 -32.50 -8.46
N SER A 6 -17.79 -32.46 -9.74
CA SER A 6 -16.45 -32.05 -10.13
C SER A 6 -16.26 -30.57 -9.80
N ALA A 7 -15.58 -30.29 -8.69
CA ALA A 7 -15.24 -28.94 -8.28
C ALA A 7 -14.32 -28.31 -9.34
N SER A 8 -14.88 -27.42 -10.16
CA SER A 8 -14.10 -26.64 -11.12
C SER A 8 -13.11 -25.76 -10.36
N SER A 9 -11.81 -25.95 -10.62
CA SER A 9 -10.74 -25.19 -9.97
C SER A 9 -10.94 -23.69 -10.13
N SER A 10 -11.13 -22.96 -9.03
CA SER A 10 -11.65 -21.58 -9.06
C SER A 10 -10.57 -20.48 -9.09
N PHE A 11 -9.31 -20.84 -9.32
CA PHE A 11 -8.18 -19.92 -9.25
C PHE A 11 -7.72 -19.42 -10.63
N ASP A 12 -7.14 -18.22 -10.68
CA ASP A 12 -6.48 -17.70 -11.87
C ASP A 12 -4.99 -18.15 -11.91
N PRO A 13 -4.54 -18.87 -12.96
CA PRO A 13 -3.15 -19.24 -13.14
C PRO A 13 -2.19 -18.05 -13.33
N TYR A 14 -2.67 -16.91 -13.84
CA TYR A 14 -1.83 -15.72 -14.04
C TYR A 14 -1.54 -14.99 -12.72
N ALA A 15 -2.44 -15.08 -11.75
CA ALA A 15 -2.28 -14.56 -10.38
C ALA A 15 -1.33 -15.40 -9.49
N TRP A 16 -0.44 -16.24 -10.06
CA TRP A 16 0.34 -17.21 -9.29
C TRP A 16 1.29 -16.62 -8.24
N LYS A 17 1.71 -15.37 -8.42
CA LYS A 17 2.48 -14.63 -7.41
C LYS A 17 1.72 -14.42 -6.09
N ASN A 18 0.38 -14.43 -6.12
CA ASN A 18 -0.46 -14.27 -4.92
C ASN A 18 -0.50 -15.55 -4.05
N PHE A 19 -0.08 -16.69 -4.62
CA PHE A 19 0.07 -17.97 -3.93
C PHE A 19 1.49 -18.54 -4.03
N TYR A 20 2.45 -17.63 -4.21
CA TYR A 20 3.86 -17.85 -3.99
C TYR A 20 4.23 -17.50 -2.54
N PHE A 21 5.10 -18.32 -1.94
CA PHE A 21 5.55 -18.21 -0.55
C PHE A 21 7.08 -18.37 -0.46
N GLU A 22 7.75 -17.46 0.24
CA GLU A 22 9.19 -17.52 0.53
C GLU A 22 9.43 -18.41 1.76
N ILE A 23 9.15 -19.71 1.60
CA ILE A 23 9.19 -20.72 2.67
C ILE A 23 9.89 -22.01 2.20
N ASP A 24 10.38 -22.81 3.16
CA ASP A 24 11.01 -24.10 2.89
C ASP A 24 9.99 -25.24 2.65
N ARG A 25 10.49 -26.49 2.56
CA ARG A 25 9.65 -27.67 2.30
C ARG A 25 8.80 -28.02 3.52
N GLU A 26 9.39 -27.90 4.69
CA GLU A 26 8.86 -28.32 5.98
C GLU A 26 7.73 -27.38 6.41
N GLU A 27 7.92 -26.07 6.27
CA GLU A 27 6.91 -25.03 6.51
C GLU A 27 5.76 -25.11 5.51
N ALA A 28 6.04 -25.32 4.21
CA ALA A 28 4.99 -25.56 3.22
C ALA A 28 4.14 -26.81 3.53
N THR A 29 4.77 -27.84 4.08
CA THR A 29 4.07 -29.04 4.56
C THR A 29 3.19 -28.70 5.76
N ARG A 30 3.73 -27.97 6.74
CA ARG A 30 3.00 -27.52 7.93
C ARG A 30 1.76 -26.70 7.55
N LEU A 31 1.93 -25.66 6.75
CA LEU A 31 0.83 -24.77 6.34
C LEU A 31 -0.27 -25.52 5.55
N LEU A 32 0.09 -26.41 4.62
CA LEU A 32 -0.89 -27.23 3.90
C LEU A 32 -1.55 -28.31 4.77
N CYS A 33 -0.94 -28.70 5.90
CA CYS A 33 -1.48 -29.69 6.83
C CYS A 33 -2.37 -29.09 7.93
N GLU A 34 -2.00 -27.92 8.47
CA GLU A 34 -2.67 -27.25 9.58
C GLU A 34 -3.84 -26.35 9.16
N ASP A 35 -3.84 -25.83 7.92
CA ASP A 35 -4.93 -24.99 7.43
C ASP A 35 -6.26 -25.77 7.37
N PRO A 36 -7.32 -25.31 8.05
CA PRO A 36 -8.58 -26.07 8.18
C PRO A 36 -9.39 -26.10 6.88
N ASP A 37 -9.13 -25.17 5.96
CA ASP A 37 -9.72 -25.16 4.62
C ASP A 37 -8.94 -26.05 3.64
N SER A 38 -7.78 -26.60 4.00
CA SER A 38 -6.89 -27.35 3.10
C SER A 38 -7.45 -28.73 2.76
N THR A 39 -8.17 -28.79 1.64
CA THR A 39 -8.70 -30.02 1.03
C THR A 39 -7.70 -30.63 0.05
N LEU A 40 -7.96 -31.85 -0.42
CA LEU A 40 -7.27 -32.43 -1.57
C LEU A 40 -7.22 -31.47 -2.77
N GLY A 41 -6.05 -31.39 -3.42
CA GLY A 41 -5.80 -30.45 -4.50
C GLY A 41 -5.59 -29.00 -4.06
N THR A 42 -5.49 -28.72 -2.75
CA THR A 42 -5.00 -27.43 -2.25
C THR A 42 -3.48 -27.36 -2.44
N PHE A 43 -2.95 -26.23 -2.93
CA PHE A 43 -1.54 -26.14 -3.31
C PHE A 43 -0.90 -24.77 -3.04
N LEU A 44 0.42 -24.71 -3.01
CA LEU A 44 1.18 -23.45 -3.05
C LEU A 44 2.44 -23.60 -3.91
N ILE A 45 2.99 -22.48 -4.36
CA ILE A 45 4.31 -22.41 -4.98
C ILE A 45 5.28 -21.80 -3.97
N ARG A 46 6.51 -22.29 -3.94
CA ARG A 46 7.61 -21.75 -3.13
C ARG A 46 8.94 -21.92 -3.86
N ASP A 47 10.00 -21.38 -3.29
CA ASP A 47 11.36 -21.70 -3.71
C ASP A 47 11.67 -23.18 -3.54
N SER A 48 12.46 -23.72 -4.48
CA SER A 48 13.03 -25.06 -4.37
C SER A 48 14.34 -25.03 -3.59
N THR A 49 14.72 -26.19 -3.06
CA THR A 49 16.09 -26.43 -2.58
C THR A 49 17.11 -26.43 -3.73
N SER A 50 16.66 -26.58 -4.98
CA SER A 50 17.48 -26.45 -6.18
C SER A 50 17.56 -24.97 -6.62
N PRO A 51 18.75 -24.35 -6.72
CA PRO A 51 18.89 -22.94 -7.06
C PRO A 51 18.15 -22.54 -8.35
N GLY A 52 17.40 -21.44 -8.31
CA GLY A 52 16.65 -20.91 -9.45
C GLY A 52 15.44 -21.75 -9.90
N SER A 53 15.09 -22.81 -9.17
CA SER A 53 13.91 -23.65 -9.43
C SER A 53 12.82 -23.37 -8.40
N TYR A 54 11.57 -23.66 -8.76
CA TYR A 54 10.42 -23.58 -7.85
C TYR A 54 9.97 -24.96 -7.40
N ALA A 55 9.17 -25.03 -6.34
CA ALA A 55 8.51 -26.24 -5.89
C ALA A 55 6.99 -26.00 -5.76
N LEU A 56 6.21 -26.82 -6.47
CA LEU A 56 4.76 -26.90 -6.31
C LEU A 56 4.45 -27.90 -5.19
N SER A 57 3.92 -27.43 -4.07
CA SER A 57 3.54 -28.25 -2.93
C SER A 57 2.02 -28.44 -2.94
N VAL A 58 1.53 -29.69 -2.92
CA VAL A 58 0.11 -30.02 -3.10
C VAL A 58 -0.36 -31.01 -2.04
N ARG A 59 -1.52 -30.74 -1.43
CA ARG A 59 -2.20 -31.67 -0.52
C ARG A 59 -2.84 -32.80 -1.32
N GLU A 60 -2.43 -34.03 -1.03
CA GLU A 60 -2.75 -35.22 -1.81
C GLU A 60 -2.97 -36.43 -0.88
N GLU A 61 -3.78 -37.40 -1.32
CA GLU A 61 -3.95 -38.67 -0.61
C GLU A 61 -2.91 -39.68 -1.08
N LEU A 62 -2.13 -40.25 -0.15
CA LEU A 62 -1.20 -41.33 -0.42
C LEU A 62 -1.47 -42.48 0.56
N SER A 63 -1.81 -43.65 0.01
CA SER A 63 -2.10 -44.87 0.78
C SER A 63 -3.25 -44.75 1.81
N GLY A 64 -4.14 -43.77 1.65
CA GLY A 64 -5.25 -43.47 2.56
C GLY A 64 -4.98 -42.32 3.54
N ASP A 65 -3.74 -41.83 3.63
CA ASP A 65 -3.36 -40.70 4.48
C ASP A 65 -3.21 -39.40 3.68
N LEU A 66 -3.65 -38.28 4.26
CA LEU A 66 -3.54 -36.94 3.66
C LEU A 66 -2.14 -36.36 3.86
N GLN A 67 -1.30 -36.45 2.83
CA GLN A 67 0.09 -35.97 2.82
C GLN A 67 0.26 -34.74 1.92
N VAL A 68 1.46 -34.18 1.89
CA VAL A 68 1.85 -33.11 0.95
C VAL A 68 2.91 -33.67 0.01
N ARG A 69 2.66 -33.62 -1.30
CA ARG A 69 3.69 -33.94 -2.30
C ARG A 69 4.30 -32.65 -2.84
N HIS A 70 5.61 -32.66 -3.01
CA HIS A 70 6.35 -31.55 -3.62
C HIS A 70 6.84 -31.97 -5.00
N TYR A 71 6.48 -31.19 -6.02
CA TYR A 71 6.91 -31.38 -7.40
C TYR A 71 7.92 -30.28 -7.74
N LEU A 72 9.07 -30.67 -8.29
CA LEU A 72 10.08 -29.73 -8.76
C LEU A 72 9.61 -29.07 -10.07
N ILE A 73 9.64 -27.75 -10.12
CA ILE A 73 9.45 -26.94 -11.33
C ILE A 73 10.82 -26.38 -11.70
N GLU A 74 11.44 -26.93 -12.73
CA GLU A 74 12.75 -26.50 -13.22
C GLU A 74 12.58 -25.49 -14.36
N PRO A 75 13.33 -24.38 -14.39
CA PRO A 75 13.37 -23.51 -15.56
C PRO A 75 14.02 -24.28 -16.73
N THR A 76 13.47 -24.10 -17.94
CA THR A 76 14.04 -24.61 -19.18
C THR A 76 14.39 -23.45 -20.08
N TYR A 77 15.50 -23.55 -20.81
CA TYR A 77 15.89 -22.59 -21.83
C TYR A 77 16.04 -23.32 -23.17
N ASP A 78 15.30 -22.84 -24.17
CA ASP A 78 15.39 -23.30 -25.55
C ASP A 78 16.31 -22.33 -26.31
N GLU A 79 17.54 -22.77 -26.60
CA GLU A 79 18.56 -21.94 -27.27
C GLU A 79 18.17 -21.61 -28.73
N ASP A 80 17.49 -22.53 -29.41
CA ASP A 80 17.10 -22.39 -30.82
C ASP A 80 15.90 -21.44 -30.98
N ALA A 81 14.95 -21.49 -30.04
CA ALA A 81 13.79 -20.60 -30.02
C ALA A 81 14.02 -19.27 -29.29
N GLY A 82 15.08 -19.16 -28.48
CA GLY A 82 15.37 -18.03 -27.61
C GLY A 82 14.30 -17.82 -26.52
N ARG A 83 13.69 -18.91 -26.03
CA ARG A 83 12.55 -18.86 -25.09
C ARG A 83 12.89 -19.52 -23.76
N THR A 84 12.53 -18.85 -22.68
CA THR A 84 12.42 -19.47 -21.37
C THR A 84 11.09 -20.22 -21.25
N GLY A 85 11.10 -21.31 -20.50
CA GLY A 85 9.94 -22.12 -20.16
C GLY A 85 10.13 -22.78 -18.79
N VAL A 86 9.24 -23.70 -18.44
CA VAL A 86 9.36 -24.51 -17.23
C VAL A 86 9.01 -25.97 -17.50
N LYS A 87 9.61 -26.89 -16.77
CA LYS A 87 9.25 -28.32 -16.76
C LYS A 87 8.93 -28.83 -15.37
N ILE A 88 8.08 -29.85 -15.32
CA ILE A 88 7.70 -30.57 -14.10
C ILE A 88 7.67 -32.06 -14.44
N ALA A 89 8.58 -32.81 -13.82
CA ALA A 89 9.04 -34.10 -14.35
C ALA A 89 9.40 -33.98 -15.85
N ASP A 90 8.85 -34.83 -16.71
CA ASP A 90 9.13 -34.86 -18.16
C ASP A 90 8.25 -33.88 -18.97
N GLN A 91 7.27 -33.22 -18.33
CA GLN A 91 6.31 -32.35 -19.02
C GLN A 91 6.80 -30.91 -19.09
N HIS A 92 6.84 -30.36 -20.31
CA HIS A 92 7.34 -29.01 -20.62
C HIS A 92 6.18 -28.03 -20.87
N PHE A 93 6.34 -26.81 -20.38
CA PHE A 93 5.35 -25.72 -20.44
C PHE A 93 6.02 -24.40 -20.80
N VAL A 94 5.28 -23.50 -21.43
CA VAL A 94 5.77 -22.16 -21.81
C VAL A 94 6.02 -21.28 -20.58
N ASP A 95 5.20 -21.43 -19.54
CA ASP A 95 5.33 -20.70 -18.28
C ASP A 95 4.59 -21.41 -17.12
N ILE A 96 4.72 -20.86 -15.91
CA ILE A 96 4.02 -21.34 -14.71
C ILE A 96 2.48 -21.26 -14.87
N PRO A 97 1.87 -20.17 -15.38
CA PRO A 97 0.44 -20.12 -15.69
C PRO A 97 -0.04 -21.29 -16.57
N ALA A 98 0.68 -21.65 -17.65
CA ALA A 98 0.34 -22.75 -18.53
C ALA A 98 0.42 -24.12 -17.82
N LEU A 99 1.47 -24.33 -17.01
CA LEU A 99 1.61 -25.51 -16.15
C LEU A 99 0.43 -25.63 -15.18
N LEU A 100 0.12 -24.57 -14.43
CA LEU A 100 -0.96 -24.56 -13.46
C LEU A 100 -2.32 -24.79 -14.13
N ASN A 101 -2.56 -24.15 -15.28
CA ASN A 101 -3.79 -24.32 -16.06
C ASN A 101 -3.95 -25.77 -16.56
N HIS A 102 -2.86 -26.43 -16.93
CA HIS A 102 -2.86 -27.83 -17.35
C HIS A 102 -3.32 -28.77 -16.25
N PHE A 103 -2.78 -28.60 -15.03
CA PHE A 103 -3.10 -29.43 -13.88
C PHE A 103 -4.42 -29.06 -13.17
N LYS A 104 -5.19 -28.08 -13.67
CA LYS A 104 -6.60 -27.90 -13.27
C LYS A 104 -7.48 -29.11 -13.63
N MET A 105 -7.27 -29.64 -14.83
CA MET A 105 -8.10 -30.70 -15.43
C MET A 105 -7.36 -32.04 -15.56
N ARG A 106 -6.09 -32.10 -15.18
CA ARG A 106 -5.25 -33.29 -15.20
C ARG A 106 -4.66 -33.53 -13.82
N ILE A 107 -4.52 -34.80 -13.45
CA ILE A 107 -3.86 -35.20 -12.20
C ILE A 107 -2.35 -35.00 -12.31
N LEU A 108 -1.72 -34.68 -11.18
CA LEU A 108 -0.26 -34.70 -11.03
C LEU A 108 0.21 -36.13 -10.80
N ALA A 109 -0.14 -36.72 -9.65
CA ALA A 109 -0.02 -38.14 -9.38
C ALA A 109 -1.39 -38.76 -9.10
N ASN A 110 -2.09 -38.26 -8.06
CA ASN A 110 -3.40 -38.73 -7.63
C ASN A 110 -4.47 -37.63 -7.68
N VAL A 111 -4.08 -36.35 -7.54
CA VAL A 111 -5.01 -35.19 -7.55
C VAL A 111 -4.70 -34.17 -8.64
N SER A 112 -5.73 -33.42 -9.06
CA SER A 112 -5.59 -32.17 -9.83
C SER A 112 -5.51 -30.95 -8.90
N LEU A 113 -5.09 -29.81 -9.43
CA LEU A 113 -5.06 -28.54 -8.71
C LEU A 113 -6.48 -27.94 -8.60
N VAL A 114 -6.96 -27.77 -7.37
CA VAL A 114 -8.31 -27.28 -7.08
C VAL A 114 -8.28 -25.80 -6.66
N LYS A 115 -7.45 -25.46 -5.68
CA LYS A 115 -7.33 -24.09 -5.15
C LYS A 115 -5.95 -23.81 -4.56
N PRO A 116 -5.43 -22.58 -4.66
CA PRO A 116 -4.24 -22.20 -3.93
C PRO A 116 -4.54 -22.07 -2.43
N LEU A 117 -3.52 -22.33 -1.60
CA LEU A 117 -3.51 -21.97 -0.20
C LEU A 117 -3.45 -20.45 -0.08
N ARG A 118 -4.23 -19.88 0.82
CA ARG A 118 -4.21 -18.44 1.12
C ARG A 118 -3.10 -18.17 2.13
N LYS A 119 -2.30 -17.11 1.93
CA LYS A 119 -1.36 -16.65 2.97
C LYS A 119 -2.12 -16.44 4.31
N PRO A 120 -1.64 -16.97 5.45
CA PRO A 120 -2.27 -16.70 6.74
C PRO A 120 -2.25 -15.19 7.03
N ALA A 121 -3.25 -14.69 7.76
CA ALA A 121 -3.25 -13.30 8.19
C ALA A 121 -2.32 -13.14 9.40
N ILE A 122 -1.40 -12.17 9.32
CA ILE A 122 -0.51 -11.76 10.41
C ILE A 122 -1.31 -11.00 11.47
N GLU A 123 -2.14 -10.05 11.03
CA GLU A 123 -2.93 -9.17 11.89
C GLU A 123 -4.16 -8.60 11.14
N LYS A 124 -5.14 -8.09 11.88
CA LYS A 124 -6.31 -7.40 11.33
C LYS A 124 -6.27 -5.92 11.70
N MET A 125 -6.37 -5.07 10.67
CA MET A 125 -6.24 -3.63 10.80
C MET A 125 -7.47 -2.94 10.22
N MET A 126 -7.80 -1.77 10.76
CA MET A 126 -8.88 -0.91 10.24
C MET A 126 -8.29 0.25 9.43
N ALA A 127 -8.85 0.52 8.25
CA ALA A 127 -8.52 1.68 7.44
C ALA A 127 -9.06 2.98 8.06
N MET A 128 -8.19 3.97 8.30
CA MET A 128 -8.56 5.29 8.83
C MET A 128 -9.00 6.28 7.75
N TYR A 129 -8.68 5.97 6.48
CA TYR A 129 -9.00 6.75 5.29
C TYR A 129 -9.34 5.80 4.15
N SER A 130 -9.99 6.29 3.09
CA SER A 130 -10.07 5.57 1.83
C SER A 130 -8.78 5.71 1.02
N PHE A 131 -8.54 4.75 0.13
CA PHE A 131 -7.41 4.71 -0.79
C PHE A 131 -7.88 4.11 -2.12
N GLU A 132 -7.70 4.85 -3.21
CA GLU A 132 -8.19 4.46 -4.54
C GLU A 132 -7.19 3.58 -5.32
N GLY A 133 -5.92 3.52 -4.89
CA GLY A 133 -4.81 2.90 -5.62
C GLY A 133 -4.31 3.74 -6.79
N GLU A 134 -2.99 3.91 -6.94
CA GLU A 134 -2.40 4.55 -8.12
C GLU A 134 -1.75 3.52 -9.07
N GLN A 135 -1.42 2.32 -8.59
CA GLN A 135 -0.79 1.24 -9.35
C GLN A 135 -1.65 -0.03 -9.39
N THR A 136 -1.44 -0.88 -10.39
CA THR A 136 -2.16 -2.16 -10.55
C THR A 136 -1.81 -3.22 -9.50
N THR A 137 -0.76 -2.98 -8.71
CA THR A 137 -0.33 -3.80 -7.56
C THR A 137 -1.06 -3.48 -6.27
N ASP A 138 -1.78 -2.36 -6.25
CA ASP A 138 -2.35 -1.80 -5.03
C ASP A 138 -3.72 -2.40 -4.76
N LEU A 139 -4.11 -2.43 -3.49
CA LEU A 139 -5.45 -2.83 -3.06
C LEU A 139 -6.23 -1.57 -2.67
N PRO A 140 -7.21 -1.12 -3.47
CA PRO A 140 -8.12 -0.06 -3.05
C PRO A 140 -8.96 -0.50 -1.85
N PHE A 141 -9.24 0.43 -0.94
CA PHE A 141 -10.06 0.17 0.25
C PHE A 141 -10.80 1.43 0.72
N GLU A 142 -11.90 1.22 1.42
CA GLU A 142 -12.72 2.31 1.97
C GLU A 142 -12.37 2.66 3.41
N LYS A 143 -12.76 3.86 3.84
CA LYS A 143 -12.60 4.26 5.24
C LYS A 143 -13.43 3.33 6.15
N ASN A 144 -12.80 2.90 7.25
CA ASN A 144 -13.27 1.93 8.23
C ASN A 144 -13.36 0.48 7.70
N GLU A 145 -12.86 0.17 6.50
CA GLU A 145 -12.74 -1.20 6.03
C GLU A 145 -11.73 -1.99 6.89
N ILE A 146 -12.02 -3.27 7.13
CA ILE A 146 -11.13 -4.18 7.87
C ILE A 146 -10.31 -4.98 6.85
N LEU A 147 -8.99 -4.89 6.98
CA LEU A 147 -8.03 -5.56 6.11
C LEU A 147 -7.22 -6.58 6.92
N GLU A 148 -6.98 -7.74 6.31
CA GLU A 148 -6.06 -8.76 6.83
C GLU A 148 -4.66 -8.51 6.25
N ILE A 149 -3.68 -8.18 7.10
CA ILE A 149 -2.30 -8.05 6.65
C ILE A 149 -1.73 -9.46 6.45
N VAL A 150 -1.20 -9.73 5.27
CA VAL A 150 -0.67 -11.06 4.89
C VAL A 150 0.84 -11.05 4.68
N ASP A 151 1.45 -9.87 4.47
CA ASP A 151 2.89 -9.71 4.29
C ASP A 151 3.34 -8.27 4.57
N LYS A 152 4.62 -8.06 4.85
CA LYS A 152 5.23 -6.73 5.08
C LYS A 152 6.52 -6.59 4.26
N PRO A 153 6.44 -6.57 2.91
CA PRO A 153 7.60 -6.69 2.03
C PRO A 153 8.53 -5.46 2.04
N GLN A 154 8.02 -4.29 2.42
CA GLN A 154 8.82 -3.06 2.50
C GLN A 154 8.32 -2.12 3.61
N GLU A 155 9.14 -1.16 4.02
CA GLU A 155 8.73 -0.15 5.00
C GLU A 155 7.61 0.74 4.43
N GLY A 156 6.60 1.04 5.25
CA GLY A 156 5.47 1.88 4.87
C GLY A 156 4.42 1.24 3.95
N TRP A 157 4.70 0.10 3.30
CA TRP A 157 3.74 -0.59 2.42
C TRP A 157 3.64 -2.08 2.75
N TRP A 158 2.44 -2.52 3.08
CA TRP A 158 2.16 -3.90 3.47
C TRP A 158 1.31 -4.59 2.42
N GLN A 159 1.44 -5.91 2.28
CA GLN A 159 0.51 -6.69 1.47
C GLN A 159 -0.70 -7.01 2.36
N ALA A 160 -1.87 -6.58 1.94
CA ALA A 160 -3.12 -6.84 2.65
C ALA A 160 -4.11 -7.62 1.78
N ARG A 161 -5.16 -8.13 2.43
CA ARG A 161 -6.29 -8.84 1.83
C ARG A 161 -7.60 -8.24 2.34
N ASN A 162 -8.52 -7.94 1.43
CA ASN A 162 -9.87 -7.48 1.78
C ASN A 162 -10.85 -8.64 1.99
N ALA A 163 -12.09 -8.32 2.41
CA ALA A 163 -13.13 -9.31 2.69
C ALA A 163 -13.55 -10.15 1.46
N LEU A 164 -13.31 -9.67 0.23
CA LEU A 164 -13.55 -10.41 -1.00
C LEU A 164 -12.41 -11.38 -1.36
N GLY A 165 -11.30 -11.32 -0.62
CA GLY A 165 -10.10 -12.14 -0.84
C GLY A 165 -9.10 -11.57 -1.84
N PHE A 166 -9.32 -10.35 -2.36
CA PHE A 166 -8.35 -9.66 -3.21
C PHE A 166 -7.14 -9.21 -2.37
N THR A 167 -5.95 -9.37 -2.93
CA THR A 167 -4.68 -9.03 -2.28
C THR A 167 -3.91 -7.99 -3.08
N GLY A 168 -3.30 -7.03 -2.40
CA GLY A 168 -2.44 -6.01 -3.01
C GLY A 168 -1.71 -5.18 -1.96
N LEU A 169 -0.95 -4.19 -2.41
CA LEU A 169 -0.21 -3.28 -1.54
C LEU A 169 -1.13 -2.20 -0.95
N VAL A 170 -0.94 -1.92 0.34
CA VAL A 170 -1.63 -0.86 1.08
C VAL A 170 -0.64 -0.06 1.93
N PRO A 171 -0.85 1.26 2.09
CA PRO A 171 0.02 2.09 2.91
C PRO A 171 -0.24 1.89 4.41
N ALA A 172 0.80 1.52 5.14
CA ALA A 172 0.75 1.21 6.56
C ALA A 172 0.23 2.37 7.43
N ASN A 173 0.57 3.61 7.06
CA ASN A 173 0.12 4.82 7.77
C ASN A 173 -1.36 5.18 7.57
N TYR A 174 -2.10 4.42 6.74
CA TYR A 174 -3.56 4.55 6.62
C TYR A 174 -4.30 3.58 7.54
N LEU A 175 -3.59 2.70 8.26
CA LEU A 175 -4.15 1.62 9.04
C LEU A 175 -3.93 1.82 10.55
N THR A 176 -4.81 1.23 11.36
CA THR A 176 -4.70 1.19 12.84
C THR A 176 -5.14 -0.17 13.37
N HIS A 177 -4.71 -0.54 14.59
CA HIS A 177 -5.20 -1.76 15.23
C HIS A 177 -6.67 -1.56 15.66
N MET A 178 -7.46 -2.63 15.58
CA MET A 178 -8.89 -2.54 15.91
C MET A 178 -9.15 -2.13 17.37
N ASP A 179 -8.21 -2.42 18.26
CA ASP A 179 -8.29 -2.11 19.70
C ASP A 179 -8.05 -0.61 20.02
N ASP A 180 -7.43 0.15 19.11
CA ASP A 180 -7.12 1.58 19.31
C ASP A 180 -8.34 2.50 19.09
N VAL A 181 -9.44 1.97 18.52
CA VAL A 181 -10.62 2.75 18.08
C VAL A 181 -11.59 3.07 19.24
N VAL A 182 -11.25 2.73 20.50
CA VAL A 182 -12.15 2.79 21.67
C VAL A 182 -11.98 4.05 22.55
N VAL A 183 -11.59 5.17 21.95
CA VAL A 183 -11.66 6.55 22.51
C VAL A 183 -11.74 7.52 21.31
N ASP A 184 -12.67 8.46 21.19
CA ASP A 184 -13.39 9.26 22.18
C ASP A 184 -14.90 9.29 21.96
N ARG A 185 -15.67 9.36 23.06
CA ARG A 185 -17.11 9.67 23.01
C ARG A 185 -17.59 10.72 24.01
N ASN A 186 -16.68 11.41 24.71
CA ASN A 186 -17.08 12.35 25.76
C ASN A 186 -16.03 13.46 26.04
N SER A 187 -16.09 14.58 25.32
CA SER A 187 -15.64 15.91 25.77
C SER A 187 -16.16 17.01 24.83
N SER A 188 -16.96 17.93 25.36
CA SER A 188 -17.36 19.20 24.72
C SER A 188 -16.78 20.39 25.52
N PRO A 189 -16.69 21.61 24.94
CA PRO A 189 -15.70 22.60 25.37
C PRO A 189 -16.24 23.81 26.15
N GLU A 190 -15.42 24.32 27.08
CA GLU A 190 -15.49 25.68 27.68
C GLU A 190 -14.03 26.14 27.90
N THR A 191 -13.46 27.28 27.45
CA THR A 191 -13.82 28.72 27.31
C THR A 191 -13.57 29.60 28.55
N SER A 192 -12.57 30.48 28.47
CA SER A 192 -12.44 31.75 29.23
C SER A 192 -11.38 32.64 28.52
N SER A 193 -11.72 33.77 27.87
CA SER A 193 -11.92 35.15 28.41
C SER A 193 -10.61 35.75 28.97
N VAL A 194 -10.09 36.95 28.64
CA VAL A 194 -10.63 38.34 28.50
C VAL A 194 -9.55 39.24 27.80
N SER A 195 -9.72 40.48 27.32
CA SER A 195 -10.87 41.35 26.92
C SER A 195 -10.35 42.68 26.30
N SER A 196 -11.17 43.34 25.47
CA SER A 196 -11.20 44.81 25.18
C SER A 196 -10.05 45.50 24.42
N GLU A 197 -10.35 45.95 23.20
CA GLU A 197 -9.67 47.07 22.54
C GLU A 197 -10.07 48.43 23.16
N ASN A 198 -9.26 49.48 22.94
CA ASN A 198 -9.74 50.86 23.06
C ASN A 198 -9.04 51.82 22.09
N ASN A 199 -9.78 52.18 21.03
CA ASN A 199 -9.77 53.44 20.26
C ASN A 199 -8.47 54.22 19.98
N ASN A 200 -8.40 54.67 18.71
CA ASN A 200 -7.85 55.94 18.16
C ASN A 200 -6.71 55.75 17.15
N ARG A 201 -6.60 56.53 16.06
CA ARG A 201 -7.54 57.41 15.31
C ARG A 201 -6.76 57.95 14.10
N PHE A 202 -7.43 58.13 12.95
CA PHE A 202 -7.08 59.12 11.90
C PHE A 202 -5.69 59.00 11.21
N SER A 203 -5.43 59.48 9.98
CA SER A 203 -6.32 59.92 8.89
C SER A 203 -5.51 60.23 7.63
N ASN A 204 -6.06 59.91 6.44
CA ASN A 204 -5.77 60.56 5.15
C ASN A 204 -4.32 60.35 4.61
N ILE A 205 -3.96 60.61 3.34
CA ILE A 205 -4.54 61.45 2.27
C ILE A 205 -4.41 60.76 0.89
N SER A 206 -5.43 60.97 0.05
CA SER A 206 -5.56 60.93 -1.44
C SER A 206 -4.31 60.67 -2.31
N ALA A 207 -4.34 59.79 -3.34
CA ALA A 207 -4.82 60.01 -4.73
C ALA A 207 -4.00 61.08 -5.51
N THR A 208 -3.60 60.97 -6.79
CA THR A 208 -4.12 60.24 -7.98
C THR A 208 -3.02 60.04 -9.05
N SER A 209 -3.11 59.03 -9.93
CA SER A 209 -2.80 59.17 -11.39
C SER A 209 -3.10 57.88 -12.16
N GLU A 210 -3.71 58.01 -13.34
CA GLU A 210 -4.00 56.90 -14.28
C GLU A 210 -2.76 56.53 -15.13
N GLY A 211 -2.68 55.28 -15.58
CA GLY A 211 -1.68 54.81 -16.54
C GLY A 211 -1.63 53.28 -16.62
N ASN A 212 -1.78 52.73 -17.83
CA ASN A 212 -1.66 51.29 -18.10
C ASN A 212 -0.29 50.75 -17.67
N GLU A 213 -0.24 49.50 -17.18
CA GLU A 213 0.37 48.35 -17.88
C GLU A 213 0.44 47.10 -16.97
N SER A 214 0.39 45.93 -17.61
CA SER A 214 0.75 44.57 -17.12
C SER A 214 0.72 44.26 -15.61
N ILE A 215 -0.10 43.27 -15.22
CA ILE A 215 0.07 42.53 -13.97
C ILE A 215 1.50 41.95 -13.92
N PRO A 216 2.36 42.35 -12.96
CA PRO A 216 3.69 41.78 -12.86
C PRO A 216 3.58 40.40 -12.21
N CYS A 217 4.00 39.36 -12.91
CA CYS A 217 4.37 38.09 -12.27
C CYS A 217 5.48 38.39 -11.24
N SER A 218 5.15 38.33 -9.96
CA SER A 218 6.10 38.44 -8.86
C SER A 218 6.90 37.14 -8.73
N SER A 219 7.88 36.97 -9.64
CA SER A 219 8.98 36.03 -9.47
C SER A 219 9.57 36.17 -8.05
N PRO A 220 9.91 35.07 -7.36
CA PRO A 220 10.35 35.14 -5.98
C PRO A 220 11.61 35.99 -5.86
N ARG A 221 11.57 36.98 -4.96
CA ARG A 221 12.76 37.77 -4.61
C ARG A 221 13.81 36.82 -4.03
N SER A 222 15.04 36.95 -4.53
CA SER A 222 16.19 36.25 -3.98
C SER A 222 16.43 36.66 -2.51
N SER A 223 16.90 35.69 -1.71
CA SER A 223 17.54 35.87 -0.40
C SER A 223 16.66 36.32 0.79
N GLN A 224 16.10 35.36 1.54
CA GLN A 224 16.79 34.79 2.72
C GLN A 224 15.99 33.61 3.30
N VAL A 225 16.66 32.46 3.47
CA VAL A 225 16.16 31.29 4.21
C VAL A 225 17.01 31.11 5.48
N PRO A 226 16.44 30.65 6.61
CA PRO A 226 15.08 30.14 6.78
C PRO A 226 14.02 31.25 6.83
N GLN A 227 12.81 30.95 6.32
CA GLN A 227 11.64 31.84 6.38
C GLN A 227 10.43 31.06 6.91
N TRP A 228 9.55 31.74 7.65
CA TRP A 228 8.30 31.14 8.13
C TRP A 228 7.28 31.05 7.01
N ALA A 229 6.47 29.99 7.04
CA ALA A 229 5.32 29.89 6.16
C ALA A 229 4.13 29.28 6.88
N ARG A 230 2.96 29.85 6.58
CA ARG A 230 1.66 29.36 7.01
C ARG A 230 1.09 28.43 5.95
N VAL A 231 0.43 27.36 6.40
CA VAL A 231 -0.32 26.46 5.51
C VAL A 231 -1.62 27.15 5.12
N VAL A 232 -1.84 27.34 3.81
CA VAL A 232 -3.09 27.91 3.27
C VAL A 232 -4.00 26.85 2.62
N LEU A 233 -3.45 25.68 2.29
CA LEU A 233 -4.19 24.54 1.74
C LEU A 233 -3.74 23.24 2.43
N ASP A 234 -4.71 22.41 2.82
CA ASP A 234 -4.52 21.14 3.53
C ASP A 234 -3.87 20.09 2.60
N ARG A 235 -2.54 20.11 2.44
CA ARG A 235 -1.83 19.12 1.62
C ARG A 235 -1.84 17.75 2.30
N ARG A 236 -2.48 16.77 1.67
CA ARG A 236 -2.16 15.35 1.88
C ARG A 236 -0.95 15.01 0.99
N PRO A 237 0.16 14.51 1.56
CA PRO A 237 1.24 13.88 0.79
C PRO A 237 0.68 12.86 -0.19
N ASN A 238 1.28 12.73 -1.37
CA ASN A 238 1.05 11.50 -2.13
C ASN A 238 1.66 10.35 -1.30
N VAL A 239 0.96 9.22 -1.25
CA VAL A 239 1.33 8.01 -0.52
C VAL A 239 2.70 7.47 -0.97
N TYR A 240 3.09 7.66 -2.23
CA TYR A 240 4.42 7.27 -2.75
C TYR A 240 5.51 8.34 -2.54
N ASP A 241 5.16 9.54 -2.06
CA ASP A 241 6.10 10.65 -1.81
C ASP A 241 6.58 10.62 -0.35
N THR A 242 7.58 9.78 -0.07
CA THR A 242 8.14 9.58 1.28
C THR A 242 8.75 10.85 1.89
N GLU A 243 9.12 11.82 1.05
CA GLU A 243 9.67 13.11 1.47
C GLU A 243 8.58 14.16 1.70
N ALA A 244 7.31 13.93 1.35
CA ALA A 244 6.28 14.95 1.46
C ALA A 244 5.80 15.20 2.89
N LEU A 245 5.92 16.45 3.34
CA LEU A 245 5.33 16.88 4.61
C LEU A 245 3.82 17.05 4.46
N ARG A 246 3.07 16.53 5.45
CA ARG A 246 1.66 16.86 5.64
C ARG A 246 1.56 18.25 6.24
N LEU A 247 0.97 19.16 5.48
CA LEU A 247 0.82 20.57 5.87
C LEU A 247 -0.48 20.73 6.67
N LYS A 248 -0.36 21.15 7.94
CA LYS A 248 -1.50 21.39 8.86
C LYS A 248 -1.30 22.51 9.89
N VAL A 249 -0.08 23.03 10.04
CA VAL A 249 0.36 23.98 11.07
C VAL A 249 1.56 24.75 10.53
N ASN A 250 1.86 25.93 11.10
CA ASN A 250 3.00 26.78 10.71
C ASN A 250 4.33 25.99 10.77
N PHE A 251 5.19 26.21 9.79
CA PHE A 251 6.44 25.47 9.64
C PHE A 251 7.54 26.36 9.02
N THR A 252 8.79 25.90 9.05
CA THR A 252 9.94 26.69 8.56
C THR A 252 10.38 26.21 7.18
N VAL A 253 10.38 27.09 6.18
CA VAL A 253 10.98 26.85 4.86
C VAL A 253 12.50 27.04 4.95
N ILE A 254 13.25 26.03 4.50
CA ILE A 254 14.72 26.00 4.52
C ILE A 254 15.28 26.27 3.12
N LYS A 255 14.54 25.91 2.08
CA LYS A 255 15.00 26.03 0.69
C LYS A 255 13.81 26.12 -0.26
N ILE A 256 13.93 26.96 -1.28
CA ILE A 256 12.96 27.11 -2.36
C ILE A 256 13.69 26.73 -3.64
N HIS A 257 13.18 25.75 -4.38
CA HIS A 257 13.74 25.34 -5.67
C HIS A 257 13.07 26.10 -6.81
N PRO A 258 13.80 26.39 -7.92
CA PRO A 258 13.22 27.00 -9.12
C PRO A 258 12.07 26.19 -9.75
N SER A 259 11.93 24.91 -9.40
CA SER A 259 10.84 24.02 -9.83
C SER A 259 9.50 24.26 -9.12
N GLY A 260 9.43 25.17 -8.15
CA GLY A 260 8.24 25.38 -7.31
C GLY A 260 8.11 24.40 -6.13
N LEU A 261 9.09 23.51 -5.92
CA LEU A 261 9.18 22.70 -4.71
C LEU A 261 9.95 23.45 -3.62
N CYS A 262 9.45 23.39 -2.39
CA CYS A 262 10.09 23.93 -1.20
C CYS A 262 10.51 22.77 -0.28
N GLU A 263 11.66 22.90 0.38
CA GLU A 263 12.06 22.05 1.50
C GLU A 263 11.81 22.82 2.81
N GLY A 264 11.26 22.15 3.82
CA GLY A 264 11.02 22.73 5.15
C GLY A 264 11.15 21.71 6.27
N ILE A 265 11.12 22.21 7.51
CA ILE A 265 10.97 21.38 8.72
C ILE A 265 9.61 21.65 9.35
N LEU A 266 8.89 20.57 9.66
CA LEU A 266 7.69 20.57 10.49
C LEU A 266 7.87 19.55 11.63
N ASN A 267 7.67 19.96 12.88
CA ASN A 267 7.78 19.12 14.07
C ASN A 267 9.10 18.31 14.14
N GLY A 268 10.21 18.92 13.72
CA GLY A 268 11.54 18.28 13.66
C GLY A 268 11.78 17.36 12.46
N LYS A 269 10.76 17.06 11.64
CA LYS A 269 10.91 16.30 10.39
C LYS A 269 11.14 17.24 9.21
N LYS A 270 12.22 17.00 8.46
CA LYS A 270 12.47 17.65 7.17
C LYS A 270 11.65 16.95 6.07
N GLY A 271 11.19 17.71 5.08
CA GLY A 271 10.63 17.16 3.84
C GLY A 271 10.25 18.25 2.84
N THR A 272 9.56 17.87 1.76
CA THR A 272 9.23 18.73 0.63
C THR A 272 7.73 19.00 0.46
N PHE A 273 7.39 20.13 -0.16
CA PHE A 273 6.03 20.50 -0.53
C PHE A 273 6.02 21.55 -1.66
N PRO A 274 5.01 21.55 -2.55
CA PRO A 274 4.87 22.62 -3.54
C PRO A 274 4.55 23.96 -2.88
N PHE A 275 5.08 25.05 -3.45
CA PHE A 275 4.84 26.41 -2.97
C PHE A 275 3.35 26.79 -2.92
N THR A 276 2.51 26.15 -3.74
CA THR A 276 1.08 26.46 -3.88
C THR A 276 0.26 26.20 -2.61
N TYR A 277 0.78 25.45 -1.65
CA TYR A 277 0.06 25.09 -0.41
C TYR A 277 0.39 26.03 0.76
N VAL A 278 1.30 27.00 0.55
CA VAL A 278 1.95 27.73 1.63
C VAL A 278 2.07 29.22 1.31
N GLU A 279 1.93 30.05 2.33
CA GLU A 279 2.09 31.51 2.24
C GLU A 279 3.24 31.93 3.14
N PHE A 280 4.21 32.66 2.59
CA PHE A 280 5.40 33.11 3.31
C PHE A 280 5.06 34.27 4.25
N THR A 281 5.39 34.13 5.53
CA THR A 281 5.20 35.15 6.55
C THR A 281 6.55 35.64 7.06
N ASN A 282 6.64 36.93 7.39
CA ASN A 282 7.88 37.52 7.93
C ASN A 282 7.92 37.52 9.46
N GLU A 283 6.88 37.01 10.11
CA GLU A 283 6.73 36.98 11.56
C GLU A 283 6.66 35.53 12.06
N ASN A 284 7.33 35.30 13.19
CA ASN A 284 7.28 34.06 13.96
C ASN A 284 5.95 34.01 14.74
N ASP A 285 4.84 34.04 14.00
CA ASP A 285 3.48 34.04 14.54
C ASP A 285 3.16 32.67 15.14
N ASN A 286 3.46 32.58 16.44
CA ASN A 286 3.15 31.45 17.29
C ASN A 286 1.67 31.47 17.71
N CYS A 287 0.79 31.77 16.74
CA CYS A 287 -0.64 32.03 16.94
C CYS A 287 -1.47 30.92 16.27
N ASN A 288 -1.92 29.97 17.10
CA ASN A 288 -3.00 29.08 16.74
C ASN A 288 -4.28 29.89 16.48
N THR A 289 -4.70 29.98 15.22
CA THR A 289 -6.08 30.34 14.86
C THR A 289 -6.64 29.31 13.88
N PRO A 290 -7.73 28.61 14.21
CA PRO A 290 -8.31 27.61 13.31
C PRO A 290 -8.97 28.27 12.10
N LEU A 291 -8.94 27.59 10.96
CA LEU A 291 -9.78 27.93 9.80
C LEU A 291 -11.26 27.76 10.19
N ALA A 292 -12.04 28.83 10.07
CA ALA A 292 -13.48 28.82 10.29
C ALA A 292 -14.23 28.76 8.96
N PHE A 293 -14.94 27.64 8.76
CA PHE A 293 -15.97 27.34 7.74
C PHE A 293 -15.67 27.68 6.27
#